data_AF-A0A365PVS0-F1
#
_entry.id   AF-A0A365PVS0-F1
#
_cell.length_a   1.000
_cell.length_b   1.000
_cell.length_c   1.000
_cell.angle_alpha   90.00
_cell.angle_beta   90.00
_cell.angle_gamma   90.00
#
_symmetry.space_group_name_H-M   'P 1'
#
loop_
_entity.id
_entity.type
_entity.pdbx_description
1 polymer ?
#
loop_
_entity_poly.entity_id
_entity_poly.type
_entity_poly.pdbx_seq_one_letter_code
_entity_poly.pdbx_strand_id
1 'polypeptide(L)' 'MITERLLAEVIDYSLAFPSRHWELLAASWMESGFPISQEICDKLLAISANKSKSQKLRHKCFAMARRWQRANGI' A
#
# COMPACT_ATOMS: atom_id res chain seq x y z
N MET A 1 -1.46 19.00 13.67
CA MET A 1 -0.30 18.69 12.80
C MET A 1 -0.45 17.23 12.40
N ILE A 2 -0.51 16.93 11.10
CA ILE A 2 -0.54 15.52 10.65
C ILE A 2 0.87 14.97 10.79
N THR A 3 1.04 13.84 11.47
CA THR A 3 2.34 13.17 11.66
C THR A 3 2.46 11.96 10.73
N GLU A 4 3.69 11.52 10.43
CA GLU A 4 3.93 10.33 9.60
C GLU A 4 3.24 9.08 10.15
N ARG A 5 3.17 8.96 11.48
CA ARG A 5 2.46 7.88 12.17
C ARG A 5 0.95 7.91 11.90
N LEU A 6 0.32 9.08 12.00
CA LEU A 6 -1.11 9.24 11.76
C LEU A 6 -1.47 8.92 10.30
N LEU A 7 -0.56 9.24 9.36
CA LEU A 7 -0.74 8.89 7.96
C LEU A 7 -0.58 7.38 7.70
N ALA A 8 0.39 6.72 8.35
CA ALA A 8 0.54 5.28 8.27
C ALA A 8 -0.73 4.55 8.77
N GLU A 9 -1.33 5.03 9.87
CA GLU A 9 -2.59 4.53 10.41
C GLU A 9 -3.76 4.72 9.41
N VAL A 10 -3.84 5.86 8.72
CA VAL A 10 -4.86 6.11 7.68
C VAL A 10 -4.67 5.19 6.47
N ILE A 11 -3.44 4.98 6.02
CA ILE A 11 -3.15 4.05 4.92
C ILE A 11 -3.53 2.62 5.33
N ASP A 12 -3.15 2.21 6.52
CA ASP A 12 -3.44 0.87 7.03
C ASP A 12 -4.95 0.63 7.09
N TYR A 13 -5.68 1.58 7.68
CA TYR A 13 -7.13 1.53 7.76
C TYR A 13 -7.76 1.48 6.35
N SER A 14 -7.28 2.31 5.42
CA SER A 14 -7.82 2.39 4.06
C SER A 14 -7.58 1.12 3.24
N LEU A 15 -6.46 0.43 3.47
CA LEU A 15 -6.13 -0.85 2.81
C LEU A 15 -6.92 -2.02 3.41
N ALA A 16 -7.25 -1.96 4.69
CA ALA A 16 -8.03 -2.99 5.40
C ALA A 16 -9.54 -2.82 5.21
N PHE A 17 -10.01 -1.60 4.91
CA PHE A 17 -11.43 -1.31 4.78
C PHE A 17 -12.06 -2.06 3.59
N PRO A 18 -13.25 -2.68 3.72
CA PRO A 18 -13.87 -3.50 2.69
C PRO A 18 -14.52 -2.65 1.56
N SER A 19 -13.81 -1.64 1.07
CA SER A 19 -14.22 -0.81 -0.06
C SER A 19 -13.09 -0.70 -1.08
N ARG A 20 -13.38 -1.19 -2.29
CA ARG A 20 -12.48 -1.10 -3.45
C ARG A 20 -12.05 0.34 -3.77
N HIS A 21 -12.88 1.33 -3.42
CA HIS A 21 -12.56 2.74 -3.64
C HIS A 21 -11.42 3.21 -2.72
N TRP A 22 -11.52 2.92 -1.42
CA TRP A 22 -10.53 3.34 -0.41
C TRP A 22 -9.17 2.64 -0.61
N GLU A 23 -9.19 1.36 -0.98
CA GLU A 23 -7.96 0.61 -1.29
C GLU A 23 -7.19 1.22 -2.48
N LEU A 24 -7.91 1.62 -3.54
CA LEU A 24 -7.31 2.25 -4.71
C LEU A 24 -6.82 3.68 -4.42
N LEU A 25 -7.52 4.40 -3.55
CA LEU A 25 -7.13 5.74 -3.12
C LEU A 25 -5.81 5.69 -2.34
N ALA A 26 -5.71 4.77 -1.37
CA ALA A 26 -4.49 4.54 -0.60
C ALA A 26 -3.30 4.17 -1.50
N ALA A 27 -3.53 3.29 -2.47
CA ALA A 27 -2.50 2.96 -3.46
C ALA A 27 -2.04 4.17 -4.29
N SER A 28 -2.96 5.08 -4.62
CA SER A 28 -2.64 6.28 -5.40
C SER A 28 -1.88 7.33 -4.57
N TRP A 29 -2.15 7.44 -3.26
CA TRP A 29 -1.37 8.29 -2.36
C TRP A 29 0.07 7.80 -2.23
N MET A 30 0.28 6.48 -2.16
CA MET A 30 1.62 5.88 -2.16
C MET A 30 2.37 6.12 -3.47
N GLU A 31 1.71 6.02 -4.62
CA GLU A 31 2.30 6.41 -5.91
C GLU A 31 2.71 7.89 -5.96
N SER A 32 2.02 8.76 -5.21
CA SER A 32 2.26 10.20 -5.19
C SER A 32 3.40 10.63 -4.24
N GLY A 33 4.14 9.67 -3.66
CA GLY A 33 5.32 9.94 -2.83
C GLY A 33 5.12 9.73 -1.34
N PHE A 34 4.04 9.05 -0.91
CA PHE A 34 3.91 8.68 0.49
C PHE A 34 5.02 7.69 0.90
N PRO A 35 5.72 7.91 2.03
CA PRO A 35 6.76 7.00 2.51
C PRO A 35 6.18 5.62 2.79
N ILE A 36 6.75 4.60 2.14
CA ILE A 36 6.45 3.21 2.44
C ILE A 36 7.42 2.76 3.54
N SER A 37 6.90 2.18 4.63
CA SER A 37 7.70 1.48 5.64
C SER A 37 7.79 -0.01 5.31
N GLN A 38 8.65 -0.76 5.99
CA GLN A 38 8.70 -2.23 5.87
C GLN A 38 7.32 -2.86 6.13
N GLU A 39 6.63 -2.41 7.19
CA GLU A 39 5.30 -2.92 7.54
C GLU A 39 4.27 -2.67 6.42
N ILE A 40 4.28 -1.48 5.81
CA ILE A 40 3.41 -1.18 4.67
C ILE A 40 3.80 -2.04 3.47
N CYS A 41 5.11 -2.24 3.22
CA CYS A 41 5.58 -3.11 2.15
C CYS A 41 5.06 -4.55 2.32
N ASP A 42 5.09 -5.10 3.53
CA ASP A 42 4.59 -6.45 3.82
C ASP A 42 3.06 -6.54 3.58
N LYS A 43 2.30 -5.52 3.97
CA LYS A 43 0.86 -5.42 3.69
C LYS A 43 0.58 -5.33 2.18
N LEU A 44 1.37 -4.55 1.44
CA LEU A 44 1.26 -4.48 -0.02
C LEU A 44 1.51 -5.84 -0.69
N LEU A 45 2.51 -6.60 -0.22
CA LEU A 45 2.77 -7.96 -0.69
C LEU A 45 1.59 -8.89 -0.40
N ALA A 46 1.04 -8.85 0.82
CA ALA A 46 -0.13 -9.64 1.20
C ALA A 46 -1.36 -9.33 0.31
N ILE A 47 -1.62 -8.04 0.04
CA ILE A 47 -2.70 -7.63 -0.87
C ILE A 47 -2.44 -8.11 -2.30
N SER A 48 -1.19 -8.03 -2.77
CA SER A 48 -0.84 -8.46 -4.13
C SER A 48 -1.04 -9.95 -4.37
N ALA A 49 -0.88 -10.79 -3.34
CA ALA A 49 -1.10 -12.23 -3.39
C ALA A 49 -2.58 -12.63 -3.21
N ASN A 50 -3.42 -11.73 -2.70
CA ASN A 50 -4.81 -12.04 -2.36
C ASN A 50 -5.74 -12.04 -3.60
N LYS A 51 -6.12 -13.24 -4.08
CA LYS A 51 -6.98 -13.42 -5.26
C LYS A 51 -8.39 -12.82 -5.14
N SER A 52 -8.89 -12.57 -3.91
CA SER A 52 -10.18 -11.89 -3.70
C SER A 52 -10.14 -10.39 -4.05
N LYS A 53 -8.94 -9.80 -4.09
CA LYS A 53 -8.75 -8.39 -4.47
C LYS A 53 -8.72 -8.25 -5.99
N SER A 54 -9.12 -7.07 -6.48
CA SER A 54 -9.14 -6.79 -7.92
C SER A 54 -7.74 -6.90 -8.54
N GLN A 55 -7.65 -7.37 -9.79
CA GLN A 55 -6.37 -7.51 -10.50
C GLN A 55 -5.58 -6.19 -10.56
N LYS A 56 -6.28 -5.09 -10.81
CA LYS A 56 -5.70 -3.73 -10.82
C LYS A 56 -5.03 -3.39 -9.50
N LEU A 57 -5.70 -3.66 -8.38
CA LEU A 57 -5.14 -3.40 -7.04
C LEU A 57 -3.93 -4.29 -6.78
N ARG A 58 -4.02 -5.60 -7.09
CA ARG A 58 -2.90 -6.53 -6.90
C ARG A 58 -1.65 -6.10 -7.65
N HIS A 59 -1.79 -5.70 -8.92
CA HIS A 59 -0.68 -5.23 -9.74
C HIS A 59 -0.05 -3.94 -9.20
N LYS A 60 -0.88 -2.97 -8.76
CA LYS A 60 -0.39 -1.74 -8.12
C LYS A 60 0.40 -2.04 -6.85
N CYS A 61 -0.17 -2.83 -5.94
CA CYS A 61 0.49 -3.18 -4.68
C CYS A 61 1.81 -3.93 -4.90
N PHE A 62 1.84 -4.87 -5.86
CA PHE A 62 3.07 -5.56 -6.23
C PHE A 62 4.15 -4.60 -6.75
N ALA A 63 3.79 -3.72 -7.68
CA ALA A 63 4.73 -2.77 -8.27
C ALA A 63 5.32 -1.81 -7.21
N MET A 64 4.50 -1.34 -6.27
CA MET A 64 4.94 -0.49 -5.16
C MET A 64 5.88 -1.22 -4.22
N ALA A 65 5.51 -2.44 -3.77
CA ALA A 65 6.35 -3.24 -2.88
C ALA A 65 7.72 -3.55 -3.52
N ARG A 66 7.75 -3.97 -4.80
CA ARG A 66 9.00 -4.24 -5.52
C ARG A 66 9.86 -3.00 -5.71
N ARG A 67 9.25 -1.85 -5.97
CA ARG A 67 10.00 -0.57 -6.07
C ARG A 67 10.65 -0.23 -4.74
N TRP A 68 9.91 -0.38 -3.65
CA TRP A 68 10.44 -0.10 -2.31
C TRP A 68 11.55 -1.06 -1.90
N GLN A 69 11.38 -2.37 -2.13
CA GLN A 69 12.41 -3.38 -1.85
C GLN A 69 13.73 -3.08 -2.58
N ARG A 70 13.66 -2.75 -3.87
CA ARG A 70 14.84 -2.35 -4.65
C ARG A 70 15.54 -1.11 -4.09
N ALA A 71 14.78 -0.11 -3.65
CA ALA A 71 15.34 1.10 -3.06
C ALA A 71 16.03 0.85 -1.71
N ASN A 72 15.67 -0.23 -1.01
CA ASN A 72 16.23 -0.61 0.29
C ASN A 72 17.20 -1.81 0.22
N GLY A 73 17.51 -2.33 -0.97
CA GLY A 73 18.44 -3.46 -1.15
C GLY A 73 17.90 -4.82 -0.68
N ILE A 74 16.57 -5.01 -0.72
CA ILE A 74 15.85 -6.24 -0.34
C ILE A 74 15.43 -7.05 -1.59
#